data_AF-A0A164HW69-F1
#
_entry.id   AF-A0A164HW69-F1
#
_cell.length_a   1.000
_cell.length_b   1.000
_cell.length_c   1.000
_cell.angle_alpha   90.00
_cell.angle_beta   90.00
_cell.angle_gamma   90.00
#
_symmetry.space_group_name_H-M   'P 1'
#
loop_
_entity.id
_entity.type
_entity.pdbx_description
1 polymer ?
#
loop_
_entity_poly.entity_id
_entity_poly.type
_entity_poly.pdbx_seq_one_letter_code
_entity_poly.pdbx_strand_id
1 'polypeptide(L)'
;MDDQEFFDDLYRVWTQIDGEAWLPEADDENELWRVRVVDAEGRDVRDPIQFLTGAEAAFVSKIHGALPDIVRRYLAAQDEAERLDIERDNLVAEVMRLELELAEVEADQIGRS
;
A
#
# COMPACT_ATOMS: atom_id res chain seq x y z
N MET A 1 -15.85 6.50 1.96
CA MET A 1 -14.73 5.61 2.24
C MET A 1 -13.56 6.17 1.49
N ASP A 2 -12.60 6.71 2.23
CA ASP A 2 -11.33 7.18 1.67
C ASP A 2 -10.41 5.99 1.35
N ASP A 3 -9.40 6.19 0.50
CA ASP A 3 -8.48 5.12 0.10
C ASP A 3 -7.73 4.57 1.31
N GLN A 4 -7.35 5.42 2.28
CA GLN A 4 -6.69 4.96 3.51
C GLN A 4 -7.63 4.08 4.35
N GLU A 5 -8.88 4.52 4.55
CA GLU A 5 -9.90 3.74 5.24
C GLU A 5 -10.14 2.39 4.54
N PHE A 6 -10.07 2.35 3.21
CA PHE A 6 -10.16 1.12 2.44
C PHE A 6 -9.00 0.16 2.67
N PHE A 7 -7.76 0.62 2.58
CA PHE A 7 -6.61 -0.26 2.77
C PHE A 7 -6.48 -0.72 4.24
N ASP A 8 -6.87 0.11 5.20
CA ASP A 8 -6.92 -0.27 6.62
C ASP A 8 -7.97 -1.34 6.88
N ASP A 9 -9.20 -1.15 6.38
CA ASP A 9 -10.27 -2.13 6.53
C ASP A 9 -9.92 -3.45 5.82
N LEU A 10 -9.35 -3.37 4.62
CA LEU A 10 -8.91 -4.52 3.85
C LEU A 10 -7.79 -5.29 4.56
N TYR A 11 -6.78 -4.59 5.07
CA TYR A 11 -5.69 -5.20 5.82
C TYR A 11 -6.19 -5.81 7.14
N ARG A 12 -7.11 -5.13 7.84
CA ARG A 12 -7.74 -5.65 9.06
C ARG A 12 -8.52 -6.93 8.80
N VAL A 13 -9.25 -7.01 7.69
CA VAL A 13 -9.95 -8.26 7.31
C VAL A 13 -8.92 -9.34 7.00
N TRP A 14 -7.86 -9.02 6.26
CA TRP A 14 -6.82 -9.98 5.92
C TRP A 14 -6.09 -10.54 7.15
N THR A 15 -5.77 -9.73 8.16
CA THR A 15 -5.11 -10.20 9.40
C THR A 15 -6.00 -11.11 10.26
N GLN A 16 -7.32 -11.06 10.08
CA GLN A 16 -8.23 -12.01 10.73
C GLN A 16 -8.22 -13.39 10.03
N ILE A 17 -7.65 -13.46 8.83
CA ILE A 17 -7.53 -14.71 8.10
C ILE A 17 -6.19 -15.34 8.44
N ASP A 18 -6.20 -16.22 9.44
CA ASP A 18 -5.04 -16.95 9.93
C ASP A 18 -4.39 -17.80 8.81
N GLY A 19 -3.07 -17.71 8.65
CA GLY A 19 -2.31 -18.37 7.59
C GLY A 19 -1.14 -17.53 7.06
N GLU A 20 0.05 -18.14 6.98
CA GLU A 20 1.25 -17.50 6.43
C GLU A 20 1.34 -17.66 4.91
N ALA A 21 0.83 -18.76 4.38
CA ALA A 21 0.85 -19.02 2.94
C ALA A 21 -0.45 -19.64 2.44
N TRP A 22 -0.81 -19.25 1.21
CA TRP A 22 -1.99 -19.72 0.49
C TRP A 22 -1.51 -20.48 -0.73
N LEU A 23 -1.63 -21.80 -0.69
CA LEU A 23 -1.01 -22.71 -1.65
C LEU A 23 -2.07 -23.35 -2.55
N PRO A 24 -2.05 -23.11 -3.87
CA PRO A 24 -2.94 -23.79 -4.78
C PRO A 24 -2.48 -25.25 -4.95
N GLU A 25 -3.41 -26.18 -4.93
CA GLU A 25 -3.18 -27.61 -5.07
C GLU A 25 -4.25 -28.20 -6.01
N ALA A 26 -3.81 -29.05 -6.94
CA ALA A 26 -4.73 -29.79 -7.80
C ALA A 26 -5.30 -30.98 -7.01
N ASP A 27 -6.60 -31.21 -7.15
CA ASP A 27 -7.25 -32.44 -6.72
C ASP A 27 -7.22 -33.43 -7.88
N ASP A 28 -6.36 -34.45 -7.76
CA ASP A 28 -6.13 -35.48 -8.77
C ASP A 28 -7.41 -36.29 -9.10
N GLU A 29 -8.41 -36.30 -8.22
CA GLU A 29 -9.63 -37.10 -8.40
C GLU A 29 -10.72 -36.37 -9.20
N ASN A 30 -10.77 -35.04 -9.15
CA ASN A 30 -11.93 -34.27 -9.64
C ASN A 30 -11.60 -33.23 -10.73
N GLU A 31 -10.35 -33.14 -11.19
CA GLU A 31 -9.85 -32.05 -12.06
C GLU A 31 -10.09 -30.64 -11.49
N LEU A 32 -10.38 -30.56 -10.19
CA LEU A 32 -10.63 -29.34 -9.46
C LEU A 32 -9.37 -28.89 -8.74
N TRP A 33 -9.36 -27.65 -8.30
CA TRP A 33 -8.29 -27.08 -7.51
C TRP A 33 -8.82 -26.69 -6.13
N ARG A 34 -7.91 -26.74 -5.17
CA ARG A 34 -8.12 -26.20 -3.83
C ARG A 34 -7.01 -25.24 -3.45
N VAL A 35 -7.28 -24.37 -2.48
CA VAL A 35 -6.25 -23.53 -1.85
C VAL A 35 -6.12 -23.95 -0.39
N ARG A 36 -4.94 -24.46 -0.04
CA ARG A 36 -4.56 -24.75 1.34
C ARG A 36 -4.06 -23.48 2.01
N VAL A 37 -4.44 -23.28 3.25
CA VAL A 37 -3.98 -22.17 4.09
C VAL A 37 -3.10 -22.76 5.17
N VAL A 38 -1.82 -22.42 5.17
CA VAL A 38 -0.80 -23.06 6.02
C VAL A 38 -0.07 -22.08 6.92
N ASP A 39 0.42 -22.56 8.06
CA ASP A 39 1.35 -21.84 8.95
C ASP A 39 2.81 -21.89 8.46
N ALA A 40 3.71 -21.30 9.26
CA ALA A 40 5.17 -21.31 9.04
C ALA A 40 5.74 -22.72 8.88
N GLU A 41 5.16 -23.69 9.57
CA GLU A 41 5.56 -25.10 9.55
C GLU A 41 4.90 -25.90 8.42
N GLY A 42 4.08 -25.26 7.58
CA GLY A 42 3.38 -25.88 6.46
C GLY A 42 2.17 -26.74 6.86
N ARG A 43 1.68 -26.59 8.10
CA ARG A 43 0.49 -27.29 8.60
C ARG A 43 -0.76 -26.52 8.21
N ASP A 44 -1.81 -27.26 7.85
CA ASP A 44 -3.10 -26.65 7.56
C ASP A 44 -3.67 -26.00 8.82
N VAL A 45 -3.88 -24.69 8.76
CA VAL A 45 -4.49 -23.93 9.85
C VAL A 45 -6.00 -23.84 9.70
N ARG A 46 -6.52 -24.14 8.50
CA ARG A 46 -7.94 -24.04 8.13
C ARG A 46 -8.34 -25.06 7.08
N ASP A 47 -9.66 -25.26 6.96
CA ASP A 47 -10.22 -26.01 5.86
C ASP A 47 -9.87 -25.35 4.51
N PRO A 48 -9.41 -26.14 3.52
CA PRO A 48 -9.02 -25.60 2.23
C PRO A 48 -10.24 -25.04 1.48
N ILE A 49 -10.03 -24.00 0.69
CA ILE A 49 -11.05 -23.51 -0.24
C ILE A 49 -11.09 -24.48 -1.41
N GLN A 50 -12.24 -25.12 -1.64
CA GLN A 50 -12.40 -26.18 -2.64
C GLN A 50 -13.26 -25.74 -3.84
N PHE A 51 -13.36 -26.63 -4.83
CA PHE A 51 -14.19 -26.47 -6.02
C PHE A 51 -13.79 -25.27 -6.89
N LEU A 52 -12.49 -24.96 -6.93
CA LEU A 52 -11.95 -23.89 -7.76
C LEU A 52 -11.46 -24.46 -9.10
N THR A 53 -11.45 -23.61 -10.12
CA THR A 53 -10.59 -23.80 -11.30
C THR A 53 -9.14 -23.48 -10.93
N GLY A 54 -8.19 -23.98 -11.73
CA GLY A 54 -6.77 -23.65 -11.52
C GLY A 54 -6.47 -22.14 -11.62
N ALA A 55 -7.22 -21.42 -12.46
CA ALA A 55 -7.08 -19.97 -12.57
C ALA A 55 -7.57 -19.24 -11.30
N GLU A 56 -8.69 -19.66 -10.73
CA GLU A 56 -9.21 -19.09 -9.48
C GLU A 56 -8.29 -19.38 -8.30
N ALA A 57 -7.81 -20.64 -8.16
CA ALA A 57 -6.87 -21.01 -7.11
C ALA A 57 -5.55 -20.23 -7.21
N ALA A 58 -5.03 -20.03 -8.43
CA ALA A 58 -3.84 -19.22 -8.68
C ALA A 58 -4.07 -17.72 -8.39
N PHE A 59 -5.26 -17.19 -8.67
CA PHE A 59 -5.59 -15.81 -8.35
C PHE A 59 -5.66 -15.58 -6.84
N VAL A 60 -6.44 -16.40 -6.13
CA VAL A 60 -6.61 -16.31 -4.67
C VAL A 60 -5.26 -16.40 -3.95
N SER A 61 -4.45 -17.41 -4.26
CA SER A 61 -3.13 -17.59 -3.64
C SER A 61 -2.20 -16.39 -3.84
N LYS A 62 -2.13 -15.86 -5.08
CA LYS A 62 -1.30 -14.70 -5.40
C LYS A 62 -1.76 -13.42 -4.71
N ILE A 63 -3.07 -13.16 -4.70
CA ILE A 63 -3.63 -11.96 -4.05
C ILE A 63 -3.38 -12.01 -2.55
N HIS A 64 -3.69 -13.14 -1.89
CA HIS A 64 -3.49 -13.26 -0.44
C HIS A 64 -2.02 -13.13 -0.03
N GLY A 65 -1.08 -13.66 -0.83
CA GLY A 65 0.35 -13.50 -0.57
C GLY A 65 0.88 -12.09 -0.84
N ALA A 66 0.34 -11.38 -1.83
CA ALA A 66 0.81 -10.05 -2.21
C ALA A 66 0.15 -8.90 -1.42
N LEU A 67 -1.01 -9.13 -0.81
CA LEU A 67 -1.82 -8.07 -0.18
C LEU A 67 -1.05 -7.26 0.89
N PRO A 68 -0.29 -7.87 1.81
CA PRO A 68 0.48 -7.12 2.80
C PRO A 68 1.51 -6.19 2.16
N ASP A 69 2.16 -6.63 1.09
CA ASP A 69 3.11 -5.81 0.34
C ASP A 69 2.42 -4.66 -0.40
N ILE A 70 1.23 -4.91 -0.96
CA ILE A 70 0.43 -3.87 -1.62
C ILE A 70 0.06 -2.79 -0.62
N VAL A 71 -0.46 -3.17 0.56
CA VAL A 71 -0.82 -2.23 1.63
C VAL A 71 0.40 -1.45 2.11
N ARG A 72 1.54 -2.12 2.35
CA ARG A 72 2.80 -1.45 2.74
C ARG A 72 3.25 -0.41 1.71
N ARG A 73 3.19 -0.75 0.43
CA ARG A 73 3.58 0.17 -0.66
C ARG A 73 2.63 1.35 -0.78
N TYR A 74 1.34 1.11 -0.58
CA TYR A 74 0.34 2.18 -0.57
C TYR A 74 0.62 3.18 0.55
N LEU A 75 0.81 2.70 1.79
CA LEU A 75 1.11 3.57 2.94
C LEU A 75 2.42 4.34 2.74
N ALA A 76 3.47 3.68 2.26
CA ALA A 76 4.73 4.35 1.96
C ALA A 76 4.60 5.44 0.88
N ALA A 77 3.73 5.23 -0.12
CA ALA A 77 3.47 6.23 -1.14
C ALA A 77 2.68 7.43 -0.60
N GLN A 78 1.76 7.21 0.34
CA GLN A 78 1.03 8.28 1.04
C GLN A 78 1.98 9.12 1.91
N ASP A 79 2.80 8.45 2.73
CA ASP A 79 3.80 9.13 3.57
C ASP A 79 4.78 9.97 2.73
N GLU A 80 5.19 9.44 1.58
CA GLU A 80 6.05 10.15 0.62
C GLU A 80 5.37 11.38 0.04
N ALA A 81 4.09 11.26 -0.36
CA ALA A 81 3.32 12.37 -0.91
C ALA A 81 3.16 13.49 0.13
N GLU A 82 2.82 13.14 1.37
CA GLU A 82 2.72 14.12 2.46
C GLU A 82 4.06 14.82 2.74
N ARG A 83 5.17 14.07 2.71
CA ARG A 83 6.51 14.66 2.87
C ARG A 83 6.82 15.66 1.75
N LEU A 84 6.52 15.31 0.51
CA LEU A 84 6.76 16.17 -0.65
C LEU A 84 5.89 17.43 -0.60
N ASP A 85 4.65 17.33 -0.14
CA ASP A 85 3.77 18.48 0.03
C ASP A 85 4.30 19.44 1.10
N ILE A 86 4.76 18.92 2.24
CA ILE A 86 5.39 19.72 3.30
C ILE A 86 6.68 20.39 2.80
N GLU A 87 7.52 19.67 2.06
CA GLU A 87 8.74 20.22 1.47
C GLU A 87 8.41 21.35 0.49
N ARG A 88 7.41 21.15 -0.35
CA ARG A 88 6.94 22.16 -1.30
C ARG A 88 6.42 23.40 -0.58
N ASP A 89 5.63 23.25 0.48
CA ASP A 89 5.12 24.37 1.28
C ASP A 89 6.27 25.18 1.91
N ASN A 90 7.30 24.51 2.43
CA ASN A 90 8.48 25.17 2.99
C ASN A 90 9.27 25.94 1.93
N LEU A 91 9.48 25.35 0.75
CA LEU A 91 10.18 26.01 -0.35
C LEU A 91 9.39 27.22 -0.86
N VAL A 92 8.07 27.11 -0.96
CA VAL A 92 7.21 28.24 -1.36
C VAL A 92 7.30 29.37 -0.33
N ALA A 93 7.26 29.06 0.96
CA ALA A 93 7.40 30.06 2.02
C ALA A 93 8.76 30.78 1.96
N GLU A 94 9.85 30.04 1.72
CA GLU A 94 11.18 30.60 1.61
C GLU A 94 11.35 31.49 0.37
N VAL A 95 10.80 31.06 -0.79
CA VAL A 95 10.79 31.88 -2.01
C VAL A 95 10.04 33.19 -1.76
N MET A 96 8.84 33.14 -1.17
CA MET A 96 8.08 34.36 -0.83
C MET A 96 8.85 35.28 0.11
N ARG A 97 9.54 34.72 1.12
CA ARG A 97 10.37 35.50 2.04
C ARG A 97 11.49 36.22 1.29
N LEU A 98 12.19 35.53 0.40
CA LEU A 98 13.28 36.10 -0.40
C LEU A 98 12.79 37.15 -1.41
N GLU A 99 11.63 36.94 -2.01
CA GLU A 99 11.00 37.93 -2.90
C GLU A 99 10.66 39.24 -2.17
N LEU A 100 10.17 39.15 -0.94
CA LEU A 100 9.92 40.33 -0.10
C LEU A 100 11.21 41.05 0.30
N GLU A 101 12.25 40.30 0.68
CA GLU A 101 13.56 40.85 1.02
C GLU A 101 14.20 41.56 -0.19
N LEU A 102 14.09 40.96 -1.38
CA LEU A 102 14.55 41.57 -2.62
C LEU A 102 13.79 42.87 -2.93
N ALA A 103 12.46 42.85 -2.83
CA ALA A 103 11.64 44.04 -3.07
C ALA A 103 11.98 45.19 -2.11
N GLU A 104 12.28 44.87 -0.84
CA GLU A 104 12.75 45.85 0.14
C GLU A 104 14.10 46.45 -0.26
N VAL A 105 15.07 45.61 -0.63
CA VAL A 105 16.40 46.06 -1.08
C VAL A 105 16.31 46.93 -2.34
N GLU A 106 15.47 46.55 -3.31
CA GLU A 106 15.26 47.33 -4.53
C GLU A 106 14.64 48.71 -4.23
N ALA A 107 13.65 48.77 -3.34
CA ALA A 107 13.04 50.02 -2.90
C ALA A 107 14.09 50.95 -2.22
N ASP A 108 14.94 50.37 -1.38
CA ASP A 108 16.00 51.09 -0.67
C ASP A 108 17.08 51.65 -1.62
N GLN A 109 17.39 50.94 -2.71
CA GLN A 109 18.32 51.40 -3.73
C GLN A 109 17.75 52.54 -4.58
N ILE A 110 16.46 52.46 -4.94
CA ILE A 110 15.78 53.52 -5.70
C ILE A 110 15.67 54.82 -4.89
N GLY A 111 15.46 54.73 -3.57
CA GLY A 111 15.39 55.91 -2.68
C GLY A 111 16.71 56.64 -2.45
N ARG A 112 17.86 56.07 -2.87
CA ARG A 112 19.21 56.65 -2.68
C ARG A 112 19.84 57.23 -3.96
N SER A 113 19.20 57.06 -5.13
CA SER A 113 19.58 57.75 -6.39
C SER A 113 18.81 59.04 -6.58
#